data_AF-A0A1H0NVK8-F1
#
_entry.id   AF-A0A1H0NVK8-F1
#
_cell.length_a   1.000
_cell.length_b   1.000
_cell.length_c   1.000
_cell.angle_alpha   90.00
_cell.angle_beta   90.00
_cell.angle_gamma   90.00
#
_symmetry.space_group_name_H-M   'P 1'
#
loop_
_entity.id
_entity.type
_entity.pdbx_description
1 polymer ?
#
loop_
_entity_poly.entity_id
_entity_poly.type
_entity_poly.pdbx_seq_one_letter_code
_entity_poly.pdbx_strand_id
1 'polypeptide(L)' 'MFVCQNQPCGAQWSPDEVEIRNEGQGPLFRCPLCGARNHLEARDGPDGAPRYRQVPRAPAATATERPSRPAPHRGKRH' A
#
# COMPACT_ATOMS: atom_id res chain seq x y z
N MET A 1 -0.75 15.08 8.37
CA MET A 1 -0.44 13.79 9.02
C MET A 1 -0.62 12.68 8.00
N PHE A 2 0.37 11.80 7.88
CA PHE A 2 0.31 10.58 7.08
C PHE A 2 0.51 9.37 7.98
N VAL A 3 -0.07 8.24 7.61
CA VAL A 3 0.02 6.98 8.36
C VAL A 3 0.57 5.89 7.47
N CYS A 4 1.55 5.13 7.93
CA CYS A 4 2.05 4.00 7.19
C CYS A 4 0.96 2.91 7.09
N GLN A 5 0.56 2.59 5.87
CA GLN A 5 -0.53 1.66 5.58
C GLN A 5 -0.10 0.19 5.52
N ASN A 6 1.18 -0.07 5.83
CA ASN A 6 1.66 -1.41 6.10
C ASN A 6 1.21 -1.77 7.51
N GLN A 7 0.27 -2.72 7.63
CA GLN A 7 -0.36 -3.11 8.91
C GLN A 7 0.64 -3.39 10.05
N PRO A 8 1.77 -4.09 9.86
CA PRO A 8 2.73 -4.29 10.96
C PRO A 8 3.47 -3.01 11.39
N CYS A 9 3.39 -1.91 10.62
CA CYS A 9 4.10 -0.67 10.93
C CYS A 9 3.20 0.38 11.58
N GLY A 10 2.12 0.82 10.91
CA GLY A 10 1.17 1.79 11.46
C GLY A 10 1.74 3.17 11.87
N ALA A 11 3.01 3.45 11.61
CA ALA A 11 3.68 4.67 12.07
C ALA A 11 3.08 5.94 11.47
N GLN A 12 3.08 7.01 12.25
CA GLN A 12 2.54 8.32 11.87
C GLN A 12 3.68 9.28 11.54
N TRP A 13 3.47 10.13 10.54
CA TRP A 13 4.47 11.06 10.04
C TRP A 13 3.84 12.42 9.73
N SER A 14 4.58 13.49 10.02
CA SER A 14 4.29 14.82 9.49
C SER A 14 4.73 14.90 8.02
N PRO A 15 4.09 15.73 7.18
CA PRO A 15 4.49 15.91 5.80
C PRO A 15 5.96 16.35 5.64
N ASP A 16 6.47 17.10 6.60
CA ASP A 16 7.86 17.61 6.63
C ASP A 16 8.90 16.55 7.03
N GLU A 17 8.46 15.42 7.61
CA GLU A 17 9.33 14.32 8.07
C GLU A 17 9.57 13.26 6.97
N VAL A 18 8.83 13.34 5.87
CA VAL A 18 8.88 12.33 4.80
C VAL A 18 9.14 12.97 3.46
N GLU A 19 9.92 12.29 2.64
CA GLU A 19 10.17 12.73 1.28
C GLU A 19 9.06 12.21 0.36
N ILE A 20 8.38 13.15 -0.32
CA ILE A 20 7.33 12.84 -1.30
C ILE A 20 7.97 12.80 -2.68
N ARG A 21 7.87 11.64 -3.35
CA ARG A 21 8.37 11.41 -4.71
C ARG A 21 7.25 10.99 -5.64
N ASN A 22 7.38 11.29 -6.93
CA ASN A 22 6.51 10.73 -7.95
C ASN A 22 7.25 9.60 -8.68
N GLU A 23 6.84 8.34 -8.44
CA GLU A 23 7.46 7.15 -9.05
C GLU A 23 6.66 6.65 -10.28
N GLY A 24 5.91 7.53 -10.95
CA GLY A 24 5.14 7.21 -12.17
C GLY A 24 3.69 6.77 -11.93
N GLN A 25 3.26 6.66 -10.66
CA GLN A 25 1.89 6.30 -10.25
C GLN A 25 1.23 7.42 -9.43
N GLY A 26 1.81 8.63 -9.46
CA GLY A 26 1.44 9.75 -8.60
C GLY A 26 2.40 9.94 -7.42
N PRO A 27 2.17 10.98 -6.62
CA PRO A 27 3.00 11.27 -5.46
C PRO A 27 2.84 10.19 -4.40
N LEU A 28 3.95 9.76 -3.82
CA LEU A 28 3.98 8.80 -2.72
C LEU A 28 5.13 9.13 -1.80
N PHE A 29 5.06 8.67 -0.56
CA PHE A 29 6.22 8.65 0.32
C PHE A 29 6.58 7.21 0.70
N ARG A 30 7.85 6.98 0.99
CA ARG A 30 8.31 5.70 1.56
C ARG A 30 8.45 5.86 3.06
N CYS A 31 7.86 4.93 3.82
CA CYS A 31 7.94 4.96 5.27
C CYS A 31 9.41 4.81 5.71
N PRO A 32 9.97 5.77 6.48
CA PRO A 32 11.36 5.67 6.98
C PRO A 32 11.63 4.44 7.84
N LEU A 33 10.61 3.89 8.50
CA LEU A 33 10.76 2.73 9.40
C LEU A 33 10.74 1.38 8.68
N CYS A 34 9.87 1.20 7.67
CA CYS A 34 9.69 -0.12 7.03
C CYS A 34 9.84 -0.11 5.51
N GLY A 35 10.10 1.04 4.89
CA GLY A 35 10.25 1.19 3.43
C GLY A 35 8.96 1.07 2.62
N ALA A 36 7.81 0.83 3.26
CA ALA A 36 6.53 0.67 2.57
C ALA A 36 6.13 1.94 1.79
N ARG A 37 5.59 1.75 0.59
CA ARG A 37 5.05 2.82 -0.27
C ARG A 37 3.67 3.24 0.19
N ASN A 38 3.48 4.54 0.38
CA ASN A 38 2.23 5.15 0.80
C ASN A 38 1.84 6.24 -0.21
N HIS A 39 0.80 5.99 -0.99
CA HIS A 39 0.36 6.88 -2.05
C HIS A 39 -0.35 8.11 -1.50
N LEU A 40 -0.18 9.22 -2.19
CA LEU A 40 -0.77 10.52 -1.91
C LEU A 40 -1.49 11.03 -3.17
N GLU A 41 -2.40 11.96 -2.98
CA GLU A 41 -3.03 12.77 -4.01
C GLU A 41 -2.55 14.21 -3.82
N ALA A 42 -2.01 14.82 -4.87
CA ALA A 42 -1.71 16.25 -4.88
C ALA A 42 -2.98 17.03 -5.24
N ARG A 43 -3.28 18.08 -4.48
CA ARG A 43 -4.33 19.05 -4.78
C ARG A 43 -3.74 20.45 -4.80
N ASP A 44 -4.30 21.29 -5.67
CA ASP A 44 -3.94 22.70 -5.71
C ASP A 44 -4.36 23.37 -4.40
N GLY A 45 -3.36 23.90 -3.68
CA GLY A 45 -3.60 24.74 -2.53
C GLY A 45 -4.07 26.13 -2.95
N PRO A 46 -4.76 26.87 -2.06
CA PRO A 46 -5.20 28.24 -2.32
C PRO A 46 -4.03 29.19 -2.62
N ASP A 47 -2.83 28.86 -2.14
CA ASP A 47 -1.59 29.63 -2.32
C ASP A 47 -0.79 29.19 -3.57
N GLY A 48 -1.34 28.29 -4.39
CA GLY A 48 -0.64 27.68 -5.53
C GLY A 48 0.34 26.57 -5.15
N ALA A 49 0.56 26.33 -3.85
CA ALA A 49 1.39 25.22 -3.36
C ALA A 49 0.61 23.88 -3.38
N PRO A 50 1.23 22.76 -3.83
CA PRO A 50 0.58 21.47 -3.81
C PRO A 50 0.35 20.99 -2.37
N ARG A 51 -0.90 20.70 -2.02
CA ARG A 51 -1.27 20.04 -0.77
C ARG A 51 -1.43 18.56 -1.01
N TYR A 52 -0.76 17.76 -0.20
CA TYR A 52 -0.81 16.31 -0.32
C TYR A 52 -1.80 15.71 0.66
N ARG A 53 -2.65 14.82 0.16
CA ARG A 53 -3.58 14.02 0.96
C ARG A 53 -3.28 12.55 0.79
N GLN A 54 -3.17 11.80 1.88
CA GLN A 54 -2.95 10.36 1.79
C GLN A 54 -4.19 9.64 1.26
N VAL A 55 -3.98 8.78 0.26
CA VAL A 55 -5.04 7.91 -0.28
C VAL A 55 -4.96 6.53 0.37
N PRO A 56 -6.09 5.92 0.74
CA PRO A 56 -6.09 4.56 1.26
C PRO A 56 -5.61 3.59 0.17
N ARG A 57 -4.76 2.66 0.58
CA ARG A 57 -4.25 1.56 -0.20
C ARG A 57 -5.45 0.69 -0.49
N ALA A 58 -5.76 0.51 -1.77
CA ALA A 58 -6.67 -0.53 -2.19
C ALA A 58 -6.19 -1.84 -1.53
N PRO A 59 -7.08 -2.62 -0.90
CA PRO A 59 -6.67 -3.93 -0.42
C PRO A 59 -6.02 -4.61 -1.62
N ALA A 60 -4.73 -4.95 -1.50
CA ALA A 60 -4.14 -5.87 -2.46
C ALA A 60 -5.07 -7.06 -2.40
N ALA A 61 -5.79 -7.31 -3.48
CA ALA A 61 -6.60 -8.51 -3.62
C ALA A 61 -5.67 -9.62 -3.15
N THR A 62 -5.98 -10.13 -1.96
CA THR A 62 -5.29 -11.28 -1.41
C THR A 62 -5.32 -12.25 -2.56
N ALA A 63 -4.14 -12.59 -3.08
CA ALA A 63 -4.02 -13.71 -3.98
C ALA A 63 -4.76 -14.83 -3.24
N THR A 64 -5.98 -15.11 -3.69
CA THR A 64 -6.79 -16.20 -3.21
C THR A 64 -5.84 -17.36 -3.20
N GLU A 65 -5.55 -17.80 -1.98
CA GLU A 65 -4.96 -19.06 -1.67
C GLU A 65 -5.55 -20.05 -2.66
N ARG A 66 -4.78 -20.42 -3.70
CA ARG A 66 -5.22 -21.42 -4.67
C ARG A 66 -5.37 -22.68 -3.82
N PRO A 67 -6.59 -23.22 -3.60
CA PRO A 67 -6.68 -24.46 -2.85
C PRO A 67 -5.97 -25.52 -3.68
N SER A 68 -4.89 -26.07 -3.12
CA SER A 68 -4.20 -27.24 -3.65
C SER A 68 -5.22 -28.37 -3.81
N ARG A 69 -5.59 -28.69 -5.05
CA ARG A 69 -6.42 -29.87 -5.36
C ARG A 69 -5.75 -31.11 -4.76
N PRO A 70 -6.38 -31.87 -3.84
CA PRO A 70 -5.86 -33.17 -3.49
C PRO A 70 -6.06 -34.13 -4.68
N ALA A 71 -5.04 -34.94 -4.96
CA ALA A 71 -5.08 -35.95 -6.00
C ALA A 71 -6.20 -36.98 -5.72
N PRO A 72 -6.98 -37.42 -6.72
CA PRO A 72 -7.93 -38.50 -6.49
C PRO A 72 -7.17 -39.83 -6.39
N HIS A 73 -6.99 -40.31 -5.15
CA HIS A 73 -6.77 -41.73 -4.91
C HIS A 73 -8.11 -42.44 -5.10
N ARG A 74 -8.28 -43.20 -6.17
CA ARG A 74 -9.32 -44.24 -6.18
C ARG A 74 -8.71 -45.57 -6.63
N GLY A 75 -8.52 -46.41 -5.61
CA GLY A 75 -8.00 -47.75 -5.72
C GLY A 75 -8.92 -48.70 -6.49
N LYS A 76 -8.27 -49.76 -6.95
CA LYS A 76 -8.81 -50.99 -7.51
C LYS A 76 -10.03 -51.49 -6.73
N ARG A 77 -11.10 -51.87 -7.43
CA ARG A 77 -12.09 -52.82 -6.91
C ARG A 77 -11.82 -54.19 -7.55
N HIS A 78 -11.95 -55.21 -6.72
CA HIS A 78 -11.91 -56.64 -7.03
C HIS A 78 -13.22 -57.10 -7.67
#